data_AF-A0A847L0E0-F1
#
_entry.id   AF-A0A847L0E0-F1
#
_cell.length_a   1.000
_cell.length_b   1.000
_cell.length_c   1.000
_cell.angle_alpha   90.00
_cell.angle_beta   90.00
_cell.angle_gamma   90.00
#
_symmetry.space_group_name_H-M   'P 1'
#
loop_
_entity.id
_entity.type
_entity.pdbx_description
1 polymer ?
#
loop_
_entity_poly.entity_id
_entity_poly.type
_entity_poly.pdbx_seq_one_letter_code
_entity_poly.pdbx_strand_id
1 'polypeptide(L)' 'RVVVKGDKVEHWLNGMKVLSYKRNNDMWNALVAYSKFKDWLNFGNAKEGHILLQEHGDEVWFKNIKIKELP' A
#
# COMPACT_ATOMS: atom_id res chain seq x y z
N ARG A 1 -4.53 9.74 0.06
CA ARG A 1 -3.70 9.61 -1.17
C ARG A 1 -2.60 8.60 -0.91
N VAL A 2 -2.38 7.68 -1.85
CA VAL A 2 -1.27 6.72 -1.82
C VAL A 2 -0.40 7.00 -3.04
N VAL A 3 0.93 7.02 -2.86
CA VAL A 3 1.90 7.22 -3.96
C VAL A 3 2.86 6.04 -3.95
N VAL A 4 2.98 5.35 -5.08
CA VAL A 4 3.93 4.25 -5.29
C VAL A 4 4.87 4.63 -6.42
N LYS A 5 6.17 4.73 -6.14
CA LYS A 5 7.22 5.01 -7.15
C LYS A 5 8.32 3.98 -7.00
N GLY A 6 8.30 2.96 -7.87
CA GLY A 6 9.10 1.75 -7.68
C GLY A 6 8.80 1.11 -6.31
N ASP A 7 9.84 0.85 -5.53
CA ASP A 7 9.69 0.25 -4.20
C ASP A 7 9.27 1.24 -3.11
N LYS A 8 9.33 2.56 -3.37
CA LYS A 8 8.95 3.58 -2.37
C LYS A 8 7.45 3.80 -2.37
N VAL A 9 6.86 3.75 -1.18
CA VAL A 9 5.43 3.97 -0.94
C VAL A 9 5.23 5.06 0.12
N GLU A 10 4.28 5.96 -0.13
CA GLU A 10 3.88 7.00 0.82
C GLU A 10 2.36 7.01 1.02
N HIS A 11 1.92 7.13 2.27
CA HIS A 11 0.51 7.37 2.57
C HIS A 11 0.32 8.81 3.06
N TRP A 12 -0.77 9.41 2.58
CA TRP A 12 -1.16 10.78 2.87
C TRP A 12 -2.62 10.83 3.29
N LEU A 13 -2.90 11.50 4.39
CA LEU A 13 -4.25 11.71 4.93
C LEU A 13 -4.46 13.21 5.15
N ASN A 14 -5.58 13.75 4.67
CA ASN A 14 -5.93 15.17 4.81
C ASN A 14 -4.79 16.14 4.43
N GLY A 15 -4.07 15.84 3.34
CA GLY A 15 -2.96 16.64 2.84
C GLY A 15 -1.62 16.45 3.56
N MET A 16 -1.58 15.73 4.67
CA MET A 16 -0.35 15.46 5.44
C MET A 16 0.21 14.07 5.14
N LYS A 17 1.54 13.97 5.04
CA LYS A 17 2.22 12.68 4.92
C LYS A 17 2.25 12.00 6.29
N VAL A 18 1.69 10.79 6.37
CA VAL A 18 1.61 10.05 7.65
C VAL A 18 2.66 8.94 7.76
N LEU A 19 3.09 8.37 6.63
CA LEU A 19 4.16 7.36 6.59
C LEU A 19 4.82 7.30 5.22
N SER A 20 6.06 6.79 5.21
CA SER A 20 6.83 6.46 4.02
C SER A 20 7.64 5.20 4.29
N TYR A 21 7.65 4.26 3.36
CA TYR A 21 8.45 3.04 3.45
C TYR A 21 9.00 2.64 2.08
N LYS A 22 10.00 1.76 2.11
CA LYS A 22 10.52 1.09 0.92
C LYS A 22 10.21 -0.40 1.06
N ARG A 23 9.65 -1.00 0.03
CA ARG A 23 9.44 -2.46 -0.09
C ARG A 23 10.70 -3.13 -0.63
N ASN A 24 10.64 -4.44 -0.83
CA ASN A 24 11.69 -5.19 -1.51
C ASN A 24 13.10 -4.99 -0.88
N ASN A 25 13.15 -5.03 0.45
CA ASN A 25 14.38 -4.98 1.24
C ASN A 25 14.21 -5.76 2.54
N ASP A 26 15.31 -5.98 3.25
CA ASP A 26 15.35 -6.83 4.44
C ASP A 26 14.44 -6.33 5.57
N MET A 27 14.35 -5.00 5.76
CA MET A 27 13.48 -4.42 6.78
C MET A 27 12.00 -4.68 6.45
N TRP A 28 11.59 -4.52 5.19
CA TRP A 28 10.22 -4.86 4.76
C TRP A 28 9.92 -6.34 4.94
N ASN A 29 10.85 -7.20 4.51
CA ASN A 29 10.69 -8.66 4.62
C ASN A 29 10.57 -9.09 6.09
N ALA A 30 11.37 -8.50 6.98
CA ALA A 30 11.25 -8.73 8.42
C ALA A 30 9.89 -8.30 8.97
N LEU A 31 9.40 -7.10 8.64
CA LEU A 31 8.08 -6.63 9.07
C LEU A 31 6.94 -7.53 8.57
N VAL A 32 7.02 -8.00 7.33
CA VAL A 32 6.05 -8.95 6.76
C VAL A 32 6.09 -10.28 7.51
N ALA A 33 7.26 -10.81 7.84
CA ALA A 33 7.43 -12.08 8.55
C ALA A 33 6.81 -12.07 9.96
N TYR A 34 6.71 -10.91 10.60
CA TYR A 34 6.02 -10.74 11.90
C TYR A 34 4.51 -10.47 11.78
N SER A 35 3.98 -10.27 10.57
CA SER A 35 2.60 -9.86 10.34
C SER A 35 1.66 -11.04 10.07
N LYS A 36 0.36 -10.78 9.97
CA LYS A 36 -0.63 -11.75 9.48
C LYS A 36 -0.36 -12.28 8.07
N PHE A 37 0.55 -11.64 7.33
CA PHE A 37 0.90 -11.99 5.96
C PHE A 37 2.16 -12.86 5.85
N LYS A 38 2.72 -13.34 6.97
CA LYS A 38 3.97 -14.11 7.02
C LYS A 38 4.01 -15.32 6.07
N ASP A 39 2.86 -15.95 5.82
CA ASP A 39 2.77 -17.15 4.99
C ASP A 39 2.61 -16.83 3.48
N TRP A 40 2.49 -15.54 3.13
CA TRP A 40 2.39 -15.09 1.74
C TRP A 40 3.77 -14.80 1.17
N LEU A 41 4.27 -15.73 0.35
CA LEU A 41 5.56 -15.58 -0.30
C LEU A 41 5.63 -14.27 -1.09
N ASN A 42 6.69 -13.49 -0.84
CA ASN A 42 6.95 -12.22 -1.53
C ASN A 42 5.83 -11.18 -1.37
N PHE A 43 5.10 -11.21 -0.25
CA PHE A 43 3.98 -10.32 0.01
C PHE A 43 4.35 -8.85 -0.19
N GLY A 44 3.51 -8.18 -0.98
CA GLY A 44 3.63 -6.77 -1.27
C GLY A 44 4.81 -6.40 -2.16
N ASN A 45 5.63 -7.31 -2.67
CA ASN A 45 6.80 -6.98 -3.52
C ASN A 45 6.53 -7.00 -5.04
N ALA A 46 5.30 -7.32 -5.47
CA ALA A 46 4.93 -7.20 -6.87
C ALA A 46 5.10 -5.75 -7.37
N LYS A 47 5.45 -5.61 -8.65
CA LYS A 47 5.60 -4.29 -9.31
C LYS A 47 4.25 -3.66 -9.64
N GLU A 48 3.27 -4.51 -9.98
CA GLU A 48 1.95 -4.13 -10.44
C GLU A 48 0.87 -4.92 -9.70
N GLY A 49 -0.35 -4.40 -9.69
CA GLY A 49 -1.50 -5.02 -9.05
C GLY A 49 -2.75 -4.13 -9.16
N HIS A 50 -3.87 -4.65 -8.69
CA HIS A 50 -5.14 -3.93 -8.69
C HIS A 50 -5.27 -2.98 -7.50
N ILE A 51 -6.05 -1.91 -7.68
CA ILE A 51 -6.53 -1.07 -6.58
C ILE A 51 -7.82 -1.70 -6.05
N LEU A 52 -7.91 -1.86 -4.74
CA LEU A 52 -9.07 -2.44 -4.07
C LEU A 52 -9.68 -1.42 -3.10
N LEU A 53 -11.00 -1.29 -3.13
CA LEU A 53 -11.80 -0.62 -2.10
C LEU A 53 -12.52 -1.71 -1.34
N GLN A 54 -12.36 -1.69 -0.01
CA GLN A 54 -12.96 -2.71 0.85
C GLN A 54 -14.12 -2.11 1.64
N GLU A 55 -15.19 -2.88 1.72
CA GLU A 55 -16.22 -2.81 2.74
C GLU A 55 -16.04 -4.04 3.65
N HIS A 56 -16.22 -3.88 4.96
CA HIS A 56 -15.89 -4.92 5.95
C HIS A 56 -16.86 -4.95 7.14
N GLY A 57 -18.17 -4.96 6.84
CA GLY A 57 -19.26 -5.08 7.81
C GLY A 57 -20.00 -3.78 8.11
N ASP A 58 -19.61 -2.65 7.51
CA ASP A 58 -20.12 -1.32 7.82
C ASP A 58 -20.27 -0.46 6.55
N GLU A 59 -21.29 0.41 6.54
CA GLU A 59 -21.56 1.31 5.42
C GLU A 59 -20.45 2.35 5.21
N VAL A 60 -19.96 2.46 3.97
CA VAL A 60 -18.90 3.40 3.59
C VAL A 60 -19.17 4.01 2.21
N TRP A 61 -18.86 5.30 2.08
CA TRP A 61 -19.09 6.07 0.85
C TRP A 61 -17.78 6.55 0.24
N PHE A 62 -17.55 6.22 -1.03
CA PHE A 62 -16.37 6.68 -1.78
C PHE A 62 -16.77 7.62 -2.91
N LYS A 63 -16.01 8.70 -3.09
CA LYS A 63 -16.12 9.60 -4.24
C LYS A 63 -14.77 10.19 -4.61
N ASN A 64 -14.66 10.76 -5.80
CA ASN A 64 -13.43 11.40 -6.29
C ASN A 64 -12.20 10.47 -6.32
N ILE A 65 -12.39 9.20 -6.69
CA ILE A 65 -11.32 8.24 -6.91
C ILE A 65 -10.62 8.61 -8.21
N LYS A 66 -9.35 8.99 -8.13
CA LYS A 66 -8.54 9.46 -9.26
C LYS A 66 -7.21 8.74 -9.25
N ILE A 67 -6.70 8.42 -10.44
CA ILE A 67 -5.40 7.78 -10.63
C ILE A 67 -4.52 8.65 -11.52
N LYS A 68 -3.23 8.67 -11.23
CA LYS A 68 -2.19 9.23 -12.10
C LYS A 68 -1.09 8.20 -12.21
N GLU A 69 -0.89 7.67 -13.40
CA GLU A 69 0.25 6.82 -13.70
C GLU A 69 1.55 7.64 -13.62
N LEU A 70 2.60 6.99 -13.12
CA LEU A 70 3.91 7.61 -12.94
C LEU A 70 4.90 6.94 -13.92
N PRO A 71 5.92 7.68 -14.38
CA PRO A 71 7.00 7.12 -15.19
C PRO A 71 7.81 6.06 -14.43
#